data_AF-A0A418X7H2-F1
#
_entry.id   AF-A0A418X7H2-F1
#
_cell.length_a   1.000
_cell.length_b   1.000
_cell.length_c   1.000
_cell.angle_alpha   90.00
_cell.angle_beta   90.00
_cell.angle_gamma   90.00
#
_symmetry.space_group_name_H-M   'P 1'
#
loop_
_entity.id
_entity.type
_entity.pdbx_description
1 polymer ?
#
loop_
_entity_poly.entity_id
_entity_poly.type
_entity_poly.pdbx_seq_one_letter_code
_entity_poly.pdbx_strand_id
1 'polypeptide(L)'
;IIDNKNGWTWDAGVNFYTNKNELVELASGATRDESNWWFVGKPINVIYDYEKIGIWQTDEEDIRKVAEPGGNAGMIKIKYNGDYNADGTPTRPYGEADRQIMKVDPDWEGGFNTRVAYKNW
;
A
#
# COMPACT_ATOMS: atom_id res chain seq x y z
N ILE A 1 19.45 22.81 20.73
CA ILE A 1 20.52 22.23 19.86
C ILE A 1 21.72 23.15 19.80
N ILE A 2 21.53 24.40 19.37
CA ILE A 2 22.52 25.46 19.49
C ILE A 2 22.02 26.40 20.59
N ASP A 3 22.89 26.74 21.53
CA ASP A 3 22.59 27.70 22.59
C ASP A 3 23.48 28.94 22.44
N ASN A 4 22.88 30.05 21.99
CA ASN A 4 23.46 31.38 21.82
C ASN A 4 24.86 31.44 21.16
N LYS A 5 25.17 30.54 20.24
CA LYS A 5 26.48 30.50 19.56
C LYS A 5 26.54 31.62 18.52
N ASN A 6 27.39 32.63 18.76
CA ASN A 6 27.47 33.85 17.94
C ASN A 6 26.12 34.58 17.81
N GLY A 7 25.26 34.49 18.83
CA GLY A 7 23.90 35.01 18.79
C GLY A 7 22.87 34.02 18.26
N TRP A 8 23.24 32.88 17.69
CA TRP A 8 22.27 31.91 17.18
C TRP A 8 21.82 30.93 18.25
N THR A 9 20.52 30.76 18.39
CA THR A 9 19.90 29.68 19.15
C THR A 9 19.04 28.86 18.21
N TRP A 10 19.11 27.53 18.34
CA TRP A 10 18.29 26.61 17.56
C TRP A 10 17.79 25.49 18.45
N ASP A 11 16.48 25.35 18.50
CA ASP A 11 15.77 24.26 19.16
C ASP A 11 14.98 23.47 18.12
N ALA A 12 14.93 22.15 18.31
CA ALA A 12 14.03 21.30 17.56
C ALA A 12 13.44 20.24 18.47
N GLY A 13 12.17 19.92 18.23
CA GLY A 13 11.48 18.79 18.83
C GLY A 13 11.01 17.84 17.74
N VAL A 14 10.94 16.57 18.08
CA VAL A 14 10.44 15.50 17.21
C VAL A 14 9.44 14.67 18.00
N ASN A 15 8.40 14.19 17.33
CA ASN A 15 7.50 13.17 17.84
C ASN A 15 7.37 12.05 16.81
N PHE A 16 7.21 10.84 17.30
CA PHE A 16 7.09 9.62 16.52
C PHE A 16 6.08 8.70 17.20
N TYR A 17 5.17 8.14 16.44
CA TYR A 17 4.23 7.13 16.91
C TYR A 17 3.95 6.10 15.82
N THR A 18 3.54 4.92 16.26
CA THR A 18 3.04 3.85 15.42
C THR A 18 1.69 3.40 15.95
N ASN A 19 0.77 3.04 15.05
CA ASN A 19 -0.52 2.48 15.39
C ASN A 19 -0.65 1.14 14.68
N LYS A 20 -0.93 0.08 15.44
CA LYS A 20 -1.22 -1.25 14.89
C LYS A 20 -2.67 -1.61 15.21
N ASN A 21 -3.48 -1.74 14.16
CA ASN A 21 -4.83 -2.28 14.24
C ASN A 21 -4.88 -3.69 13.64
N GLU A 22 -5.61 -4.60 14.28
CA GLU A 22 -5.74 -6.00 13.85
C GLU A 22 -7.11 -6.55 14.26
N LEU A 23 -7.84 -7.10 13.30
CA LEU A 23 -9.07 -7.85 13.52
C LEU A 23 -8.70 -9.27 13.95
N VAL A 24 -9.00 -9.61 15.20
CA VAL A 24 -8.57 -10.87 15.83
C VAL A 24 -9.51 -12.04 15.54
N GLU A 25 -10.81 -11.79 15.46
CA GLU A 25 -11.81 -12.82 15.17
C GLU A 25 -13.11 -12.21 14.63
N LEU A 26 -13.90 -13.03 13.94
CA LEU A 26 -15.28 -12.73 13.56
C LEU A 26 -16.24 -13.58 14.39
N ALA A 27 -17.39 -13.01 14.75
CA ALA A 27 -18.40 -13.72 15.53
C ALA A 27 -18.91 -15.01 14.84
N SER A 28 -18.84 -15.08 13.50
CA SER A 28 -19.18 -16.27 12.73
C SER A 28 -18.14 -17.39 12.81
N GLY A 29 -16.94 -17.13 13.34
CA GLY A 29 -15.78 -18.01 13.28
C GLY A 29 -15.11 -18.07 11.90
N ALA A 30 -15.63 -17.36 10.90
CA ALA A 30 -14.99 -17.26 9.58
C ALA A 30 -13.71 -16.43 9.66
N THR A 31 -12.75 -16.72 8.78
CA THR A 31 -11.49 -15.96 8.69
C THR A 31 -11.60 -14.73 7.78
N ARG A 32 -12.68 -14.63 7.00
CA ARG A 32 -12.93 -13.50 6.08
C ARG A 32 -14.42 -13.25 5.89
N ASP A 33 -14.76 -11.98 5.71
CA ASP A 33 -16.03 -11.47 5.24
C ASP A 33 -15.74 -10.39 4.18
N GLU A 34 -15.75 -10.81 2.91
CA GLU A 34 -15.43 -9.95 1.78
C GLU A 34 -16.49 -8.90 1.49
N SER A 35 -17.73 -9.06 1.97
CA SER A 35 -18.76 -8.04 1.78
C SER A 35 -18.50 -6.82 2.67
N ASN A 36 -17.91 -7.05 3.84
CA ASN A 36 -17.56 -6.01 4.82
C ASN A 36 -16.07 -5.65 4.78
N TRP A 37 -15.28 -6.28 3.91
CA TRP A 37 -13.82 -6.16 3.86
C TRP A 37 -13.13 -6.48 5.19
N TRP A 38 -13.66 -7.46 5.92
CA TRP A 38 -13.08 -7.92 7.17
C TRP A 38 -12.26 -9.17 6.95
N PHE A 39 -11.00 -9.11 7.38
CA PHE A 39 -10.06 -10.21 7.24
C PHE A 39 -9.30 -10.38 8.55
N VAL A 40 -9.39 -11.58 9.14
CA VAL A 40 -8.70 -11.89 10.39
C VAL A 40 -7.18 -11.74 10.19
N GLY A 41 -6.51 -11.08 11.14
CA GLY A 41 -5.08 -10.78 11.08
C GLY A 41 -4.73 -9.53 10.24
N LYS A 42 -5.72 -8.78 9.77
CA LYS A 42 -5.55 -7.50 9.05
C LYS A 42 -6.24 -6.36 9.80
N PRO A 43 -5.88 -5.09 9.54
CA PRO A 43 -6.62 -3.95 10.09
C PRO A 43 -8.10 -4.01 9.73
N ILE A 44 -8.95 -3.41 10.57
CA ILE A 44 -10.39 -3.33 10.32
C ILE A 44 -10.73 -2.48 9.09
N ASN A 45 -9.88 -1.49 8.79
CA ASN A 45 -10.00 -0.63 7.61
C ASN A 45 -8.93 -1.01 6.58
N VAL A 46 -9.36 -1.74 5.55
CA VAL A 46 -8.52 -2.11 4.41
C VAL A 46 -9.24 -1.76 3.12
N ILE A 47 -8.49 -1.73 2.03
CA ILE A 47 -9.06 -1.75 0.69
C ILE A 47 -8.93 -3.18 0.17
N TYR A 48 -10.05 -3.76 -0.28
CA TYR A 48 -10.06 -5.06 -0.96
C TYR A 48 -10.43 -4.87 -2.44
N ASP A 49 -9.39 -4.73 -3.27
CA ASP A 49 -9.55 -4.45 -4.71
C ASP A 49 -8.32 -4.95 -5.49
N TYR A 50 -8.36 -4.84 -6.81
CA TYR A 50 -7.23 -5.12 -7.67
C TYR A 50 -6.11 -4.09 -7.50
N GLU A 51 -4.90 -4.57 -7.20
CA GLU A 51 -3.71 -3.73 -7.14
C GLU A 51 -3.25 -3.38 -8.55
N LYS A 52 -3.26 -2.09 -8.89
CA LYS A 52 -2.87 -1.59 -10.21
C LYS A 52 -1.36 -1.41 -10.24
N ILE A 53 -0.68 -2.13 -11.12
CA ILE A 53 0.79 -2.17 -11.19
C ILE A 53 1.37 -1.43 -12.39
N GLY A 54 0.50 -0.88 -13.25
CA GLY A 54 0.93 -0.07 -14.39
C GLY A 54 -0.09 -0.10 -15.51
N ILE A 55 0.43 0.09 -16.73
CA ILE A 55 -0.33 0.10 -17.96
C ILE A 55 0.28 -0.93 -18.90
N TRP A 56 -0.55 -1.70 -19.59
CA TRP A 56 -0.10 -2.64 -20.61
C TRP A 56 0.65 -1.93 -21.74
N GLN A 57 1.88 -2.37 -21.98
CA GLN A 57 2.70 -1.88 -23.09
C GLN A 57 2.43 -2.69 -24.38
N THR A 58 2.94 -2.17 -25.50
CA THR A 58 2.78 -2.78 -26.82
C THR A 58 3.59 -4.06 -26.99
N ASP A 59 4.70 -4.21 -26.28
CA ASP A 59 5.62 -5.36 -26.31
C ASP A 59 5.21 -6.49 -25.33
N GLU A 60 4.14 -6.31 -24.55
CA GLU A 60 3.63 -7.29 -23.59
C GLU A 60 2.44 -8.11 -24.13
N GLU A 61 2.29 -8.23 -25.45
CA GLU A 61 1.10 -8.81 -26.07
C GLU A 61 0.87 -10.28 -25.69
N ASP A 62 1.93 -11.09 -25.62
CA ASP A 62 1.82 -12.53 -25.31
C ASP A 62 1.29 -12.78 -23.89
N ILE A 63 1.77 -11.99 -22.93
CA ILE A 63 1.31 -12.03 -21.54
C ILE A 63 -0.12 -11.46 -21.45
N ARG A 64 -0.38 -10.31 -22.10
CA ARG A 64 -1.68 -9.62 -22.04
C ARG A 64 -2.80 -10.47 -22.60
N LYS A 65 -2.59 -11.19 -23.71
CA LYS A 65 -3.61 -12.06 -24.33
C LYS A 65 -4.15 -13.13 -23.36
N VAL A 66 -3.30 -13.61 -22.46
CA VAL A 66 -3.68 -14.60 -21.45
C VAL A 66 -4.25 -13.92 -20.22
N ALA A 67 -3.57 -12.89 -19.72
CA ALA A 67 -3.96 -12.16 -18.51
C ALA A 67 -5.31 -11.45 -18.66
N GLU A 68 -5.52 -10.76 -19.79
CA GLU A 68 -6.69 -9.95 -20.06
C GLU A 68 -7.16 -10.18 -21.51
N PRO A 69 -7.85 -11.30 -21.77
CA PRO A 69 -8.34 -11.62 -23.11
C PRO A 69 -9.25 -10.50 -23.65
N GLY A 70 -8.91 -9.96 -24.82
CA GLY A 70 -9.59 -8.80 -25.41
C GLY A 70 -9.06 -7.43 -24.96
N GLY A 71 -8.07 -7.41 -24.05
CA GLY A 71 -7.39 -6.21 -23.59
C GLY A 71 -6.39 -5.65 -24.61
N ASN A 72 -6.23 -4.32 -24.57
CA ASN A 72 -5.37 -3.55 -25.47
C ASN A 72 -4.20 -2.90 -24.71
N ALA A 73 -3.13 -2.58 -25.44
CA ALA A 73 -2.09 -1.69 -24.91
C ALA A 73 -2.73 -0.35 -24.51
N GLY A 74 -2.26 0.23 -23.40
CA GLY A 74 -2.87 1.42 -22.80
C GLY A 74 -3.92 1.13 -21.72
N MET A 75 -4.38 -0.12 -21.58
CA MET A 75 -5.26 -0.52 -20.47
C MET A 75 -4.49 -0.71 -19.17
N ILE A 76 -5.20 -0.59 -18.04
CA ILE A 76 -4.61 -0.76 -16.71
C ILE A 76 -4.18 -2.21 -16.51
N LYS A 77 -2.92 -2.40 -16.12
CA LYS A 77 -2.38 -3.70 -15.73
C LYS A 77 -2.55 -3.88 -14.23
N ILE A 78 -3.12 -5.00 -13.82
CA ILE A 78 -3.28 -5.35 -12.40
C ILE A 78 -2.31 -6.46 -11.99
N LYS A 79 -2.02 -6.53 -10.69
CA LYS A 79 -1.20 -7.58 -10.10
C LYS A 79 -1.93 -8.91 -10.22
N TYR A 80 -1.25 -9.89 -10.80
CA TYR A 80 -1.74 -11.26 -10.89
C TYR A 80 -1.35 -12.04 -9.63
N ASN A 81 -2.27 -12.82 -9.08
CA ASN A 81 -2.08 -13.61 -7.85
C ASN A 81 -2.28 -15.11 -8.08
N GLY A 82 -1.85 -15.60 -9.25
CA GLY A 82 -1.87 -17.02 -9.60
C GLY A 82 -0.51 -17.51 -10.06
N ASP A 83 -0.50 -18.72 -10.62
CA ASP A 83 0.71 -19.36 -11.11
C ASP A 83 1.08 -18.89 -12.51
N TYR A 84 2.38 -18.91 -12.80
CA TYR A 84 2.94 -18.59 -14.11
C TYR A 84 3.46 -19.86 -14.79
N ASN A 85 3.34 -19.89 -16.11
CA ASN A 85 3.98 -20.89 -16.95
C ASN A 85 5.50 -20.64 -17.01
N ALA A 86 6.25 -21.63 -17.52
CA ALA A 86 7.70 -21.54 -17.65
C ALA A 86 8.19 -20.41 -18.58
N ASP A 87 7.32 -19.93 -19.47
CA ASP A 87 7.57 -18.79 -20.37
C ASP A 87 7.25 -17.42 -19.74
N GLY A 88 6.77 -17.40 -18.48
CA GLY A 88 6.40 -16.18 -17.76
C GLY A 88 4.97 -15.68 -18.03
N THR A 89 4.16 -16.40 -18.81
CA THR A 89 2.74 -16.07 -19.00
C THR A 89 1.88 -16.55 -17.82
N PRO A 90 0.79 -15.84 -17.46
CA PRO A 90 -0.16 -16.32 -16.45
C PRO A 90 -0.81 -17.64 -16.89
N THR A 91 -1.13 -18.50 -15.93
CA THR A 91 -1.84 -19.76 -16.22
C THR A 91 -3.34 -19.58 -16.50
N ARG A 92 -3.90 -18.43 -16.11
CA ARG A 92 -5.31 -18.06 -16.33
C ARG A 92 -5.47 -16.54 -16.52
N PRO A 93 -6.60 -16.09 -17.07
CA PRO A 93 -7.00 -14.68 -17.04
C PRO A 93 -7.15 -14.14 -15.62
N TYR A 94 -7.13 -12.81 -15.53
CA TYR A 94 -7.50 -12.07 -14.34
C TYR A 94 -8.91 -12.45 -13.86
N GLY A 95 -9.12 -12.45 -12.56
CA GLY A 95 -10.41 -12.72 -11.93
C GLY A 95 -10.40 -12.37 -10.45
N GLU A 96 -11.49 -12.69 -9.74
CA GLU A 96 -11.72 -12.26 -8.36
C GLU A 96 -10.58 -12.65 -7.39
N ALA A 97 -9.89 -13.76 -7.65
CA ALA A 97 -8.75 -14.23 -6.87
C ALA A 97 -7.52 -13.30 -6.91
N ASP A 98 -7.49 -12.33 -7.84
CA ASP A 98 -6.42 -11.35 -7.98
C ASP A 98 -6.66 -10.08 -7.14
N ARG A 99 -7.78 -9.96 -6.44
CA ARG A 99 -7.98 -8.86 -5.47
C ARG A 99 -7.04 -9.01 -4.28
N GLN A 100 -6.51 -7.88 -3.83
CA GLN A 100 -5.52 -7.77 -2.77
C GLN A 100 -6.13 -7.10 -1.54
N ILE A 101 -5.72 -7.54 -0.35
CA ILE A 101 -6.04 -6.86 0.90
C ILE A 101 -4.94 -5.83 1.16
N MET A 102 -5.25 -4.56 0.94
CA MET A 102 -4.29 -3.46 1.05
C MET A 102 -4.48 -2.70 2.36
N LYS A 103 -3.41 -2.63 3.16
CA LYS A 103 -3.33 -1.77 4.35
C LYS A 103 -3.22 -0.32 3.89
N VAL A 104 -4.05 0.55 4.45
CA VAL A 104 -4.02 1.99 4.20
C VAL A 104 -3.52 2.80 5.38
N ASP A 105 -3.48 2.19 6.57
CA ASP A 105 -2.92 2.82 7.75
C ASP A 105 -1.41 3.02 7.58
N PRO A 106 -0.86 4.18 7.97
CA PRO A 106 0.58 4.41 7.93
C PRO A 106 1.31 3.43 8.87
N ASP A 107 2.55 3.09 8.54
CA ASP A 107 3.38 2.27 9.43
C ASP A 107 3.88 3.07 10.65
N TRP A 108 4.10 4.36 10.44
CA TRP A 108 4.45 5.32 11.45
C TRP A 108 3.96 6.71 11.04
N GLU A 109 3.76 7.55 12.04
CA GLU A 109 3.44 8.94 11.88
C GLU A 109 4.28 9.74 12.87
N GLY A 110 4.43 11.02 12.59
CA GLY A 110 5.23 11.87 13.43
C GLY A 110 5.26 13.28 12.91
N GLY A 111 5.95 14.11 13.67
CA GLY A 111 6.14 15.50 13.32
C GLY A 111 7.41 16.02 13.93
N PHE A 112 7.87 17.14 13.40
CA PHE A 112 8.95 17.90 13.99
C PHE A 112 8.56 19.37 14.06
N ASN A 113 9.09 20.04 15.05
CA ASN A 113 9.05 21.49 15.15
C ASN A 113 10.47 22.03 15.29
N THR A 114 10.71 23.20 14.74
CA THR A 114 12.01 23.88 14.81
C THR A 114 11.79 25.34 15.18
N ARG A 115 12.67 25.86 16.03
CA ARG A 115 12.73 27.28 16.39
C ARG A 115 14.17 27.73 16.23
N VAL A 116 14.38 28.70 15.34
CA VAL A 116 15.65 29.40 15.20
C VAL A 116 15.47 30.81 15.73
N ALA A 117 16.42 31.27 16.52
CA ALA A 117 16.50 32.63 17.03
C ALA A 117 17.91 33.20 16.76
N TYR A 118 17.98 34.50 16.52
CA TYR A 118 19.23 35.25 16.38
C TYR A 118 19.23 36.47 17.28
N LYS A 119 20.14 36.50 18.24
CA LYS A 119 20.27 37.51 19.29
C LYS A 119 18.94 37.63 20.03
N ASN A 120 18.32 38.81 20.02
CA ASN A 120 17.07 39.09 20.73
C ASN A 120 15.82 38.85 19.87
N TRP A 121 15.93 38.12 18.76
CA TRP A 121 14.86 37.86 17.79
C TRP A 121 14.68 36.37 17.54
#